data_AF-A0A7C9A938-F1
#
_entry.id   AF-A0A7C9A938-F1
#
_cell.length_a   1.000
_cell.length_b   1.000
_cell.length_c   1.000
_cell.angle_alpha   90.00
_cell.angle_beta   90.00
_cell.angle_gamma   90.00
#
_symmetry.space_group_name_H-M   'P 1'
#
loop_
_entity.id
_entity.type
_entity.pdbx_description
1 polymer ?
#
loop_
_entity_poly.entity_id
_entity_poly.type
_entity_poly.pdbx_seq_one_letter_code
_entity_poly.pdbx_strand_id
1 'polypeptide(L)'
;KVPAESCLDTIPDEIYRAACVFTTEEAIASCQVVGYPAMIKASWGGGGKGIRKVHNDDEVRALFKQVQGEVPGSPIFIMKVASQSRHLEVQLLCDQYGSVAALHSRDCSIQRRHQKIIEE
;
A
#
# COMPACT_ATOMS: atom_id res chain seq x y z
N LYS A 1 2.55 -22.37 -1.38
CA LYS A 1 2.70 -21.47 -0.20
C LYS A 1 4.17 -21.52 0.18
N VAL A 2 4.82 -20.36 0.25
CA VAL A 2 6.21 -20.25 0.71
C VAL A 2 6.24 -20.70 2.18
N PRO A 3 7.08 -21.69 2.57
CA PRO A 3 7.17 -22.14 3.96
C PRO A 3 7.56 -21.00 4.88
N ALA A 4 6.96 -20.90 6.07
CA ALA A 4 7.27 -19.85 7.04
C ALA A 4 8.78 -19.80 7.39
N GLU A 5 9.46 -20.96 7.31
CA GLU A 5 10.87 -21.14 7.61
C GLU A 5 11.82 -20.62 6.50
N SER A 6 11.29 -20.22 5.35
CA SER A 6 12.09 -19.73 4.22
C SER A 6 12.27 -18.20 4.20
N CYS A 7 11.59 -17.47 5.09
CA CYS A 7 11.78 -16.04 5.28
C CYS A 7 12.68 -15.84 6.51
N LEU A 8 13.99 -15.65 6.28
CA LEU A 8 14.99 -15.53 7.36
C LEU A 8 14.85 -14.23 8.16
N ASP A 9 14.17 -13.22 7.60
CA ASP A 9 14.00 -11.91 8.21
C ASP A 9 12.51 -11.62 8.42
N THR A 10 12.10 -11.48 9.67
CA THR A 10 10.78 -11.00 10.05
C THR A 10 10.88 -9.53 10.47
N ILE A 11 9.88 -8.73 10.12
CA ILE A 11 9.78 -7.36 10.63
C ILE A 11 9.26 -7.47 12.08
N PRO A 12 9.99 -6.95 13.09
CA PRO A 12 9.50 -6.94 14.46
C PRO A 12 8.16 -6.22 14.58
N ASP A 13 7.25 -6.76 15.40
CA ASP A 13 5.88 -6.24 15.57
C ASP A 13 5.87 -4.76 15.99
N GLU A 14 6.82 -4.34 16.83
CA GLU A 14 6.95 -2.94 17.25
C GLU A 14 7.22 -2.01 16.07
N ILE A 15 8.15 -2.39 15.18
CA ILE A 15 8.50 -1.62 13.98
C ILE A 15 7.30 -1.59 13.02
N TYR A 16 6.65 -2.74 12.82
CA TYR A 16 5.46 -2.82 11.97
C TYR A 16 4.31 -1.96 12.50
N ARG A 17 4.05 -2.01 13.81
CA ARG A 17 3.02 -1.18 14.46
C ARG A 17 3.32 0.30 14.36
N ALA A 18 4.58 0.72 14.49
CA ALA A 18 4.99 2.11 14.35
C ALA A 18 4.73 2.69 12.94
N ALA A 19 4.68 1.83 11.91
CA ALA A 19 4.31 2.22 10.55
C ALA A 19 2.79 2.29 10.31
N CYS A 20 1.98 1.86 11.28
CA CYS A 20 0.53 1.79 11.16
C CYS A 20 -0.17 2.92 11.93
N VAL A 21 -1.38 3.23 11.50
CA VAL A 21 -2.32 4.12 12.18
C VAL A 21 -3.59 3.33 12.55
N PHE A 22 -4.08 3.53 13.76
CA PHE A 22 -5.20 2.79 14.34
C PHE A 22 -6.43 3.68 14.53
N THR A 23 -6.23 4.99 14.60
CA THR A 23 -7.29 5.98 14.80
C THR A 23 -7.33 7.02 13.68
N THR A 24 -8.45 7.75 13.60
CA THR A 24 -8.59 8.83 12.61
C THR A 24 -7.61 9.95 12.92
N GLU A 25 -7.36 10.20 14.20
CA GLU A 25 -6.46 11.23 14.72
C GLU A 25 -5.00 10.90 14.38
N GLU A 26 -4.58 9.65 14.55
CA GLU A 26 -3.26 9.18 14.12
C GLU A 26 -3.09 9.29 12.59
N ALA A 27 -4.15 8.96 11.82
CA ALA A 27 -4.13 9.12 10.37
C ALA A 27 -3.96 10.59 9.95
N ILE A 28 -4.62 11.54 10.63
CA ILE A 28 -4.47 12.98 10.40
C ILE A 28 -3.04 13.43 10.75
N ALA A 29 -2.54 13.06 11.93
CA ALA A 29 -1.17 13.39 12.35
C ALA A 29 -0.14 12.87 11.34
N SER A 30 -0.31 11.64 10.85
CA SER A 30 0.55 11.07 9.81
C SER A 30 0.41 11.81 8.47
N CYS A 31 -0.79 12.22 8.07
CA CYS A 31 -0.99 13.06 6.88
C CYS A 31 -0.31 14.43 6.99
N GLN A 32 -0.23 15.03 8.18
CA GLN A 32 0.48 16.30 8.40
C GLN A 32 2.00 16.15 8.24
N VAL A 33 2.56 14.99 8.62
CA VAL A 33 3.98 14.68 8.41
C VAL A 33 4.27 14.37 6.94
N VAL A 34 3.42 13.55 6.31
CA VAL A 34 3.58 13.11 4.91
C VAL A 34 3.29 14.25 3.93
N GLY A 35 2.31 15.10 4.23
CA GLY A 35 1.83 16.19 3.38
C GLY A 35 0.74 15.76 2.39
N TYR A 36 -0.25 16.64 2.19
CA TYR A 36 -1.34 16.43 1.24
C TYR A 36 -0.92 16.69 -0.22
N PRO A 37 -1.59 16.07 -1.22
CA PRO A 37 -2.51 14.95 -1.04
C PRO A 37 -1.77 13.68 -0.58
N ALA A 38 -2.48 12.87 0.20
CA ALA A 38 -2.00 11.62 0.79
C ALA A 38 -2.94 10.44 0.44
N MET A 39 -2.46 9.22 0.64
CA MET A 39 -3.22 7.99 0.47
C MET A 39 -3.39 7.27 1.82
N ILE A 40 -4.62 6.92 2.16
CA ILE A 40 -4.95 5.96 3.22
C ILE A 40 -4.99 4.58 2.58
N LYS A 41 -4.21 3.62 3.09
CA LYS A 41 -4.14 2.26 2.56
C LYS A 41 -4.23 1.19 3.65
N ALA A 42 -5.11 0.21 3.44
CA ALA A 42 -5.11 -1.03 4.20
C ALA A 42 -4.00 -1.97 3.68
N SER A 43 -3.21 -2.54 4.60
CA SER A 43 -2.06 -3.41 4.27
C SER A 43 -2.45 -4.73 3.61
N TRP A 44 -3.67 -5.21 3.82
CA TRP A 44 -4.20 -6.45 3.25
C TRP A 44 -5.15 -6.21 2.08
N GLY A 45 -5.25 -4.95 1.61
CA GLY A 45 -6.05 -4.59 0.45
C GLY A 45 -5.47 -5.12 -0.87
N GLY A 46 -6.34 -5.50 -1.80
CA GLY A 46 -5.97 -5.98 -3.13
C GLY A 46 -6.94 -5.45 -4.20
N GLY A 47 -6.45 -5.27 -5.44
CA GLY A 47 -7.28 -4.85 -6.57
C GLY A 47 -7.99 -3.50 -6.39
N GLY A 48 -7.38 -2.54 -5.69
CA GLY A 48 -7.96 -1.23 -5.44
C GLY A 48 -8.80 -1.10 -4.17
N LYS A 49 -9.06 -2.19 -3.43
CA LYS A 49 -9.81 -2.16 -2.15
C LYS A 49 -8.97 -1.62 -1.00
N GLY A 50 -9.60 -0.88 -0.09
CA GLY A 50 -8.95 -0.32 1.08
C GLY A 50 -7.98 0.81 0.75
N ILE A 51 -8.23 1.53 -0.34
CA ILE A 51 -7.37 2.63 -0.83
C ILE A 51 -8.21 3.89 -0.99
N ARG A 52 -7.81 4.99 -0.37
CA ARG A 52 -8.46 6.31 -0.50
C ARG A 52 -7.43 7.42 -0.64
N LYS A 53 -7.63 8.31 -1.61
CA LYS A 53 -6.88 9.56 -1.73
C LYS A 53 -7.59 10.64 -0.92
N VAL A 54 -6.83 11.42 -0.16
CA VAL A 54 -7.31 12.51 0.70
C VAL A 54 -6.51 13.79 0.45
N HIS A 55 -7.15 14.94 0.55
CA HIS A 55 -6.56 16.27 0.31
C HIS A 55 -6.53 17.16 1.56
N ASN A 56 -7.24 16.78 2.62
CA ASN A 56 -7.33 17.51 3.88
C ASN A 56 -7.83 16.59 5.01
N ASP A 57 -7.81 17.11 6.24
CA ASP A 57 -8.22 16.37 7.43
C ASP A 57 -9.69 15.92 7.40
N ASP A 58 -10.60 16.70 6.80
CA ASP A 58 -12.04 16.35 6.76
C ASP A 58 -12.29 15.15 5.85
N GLU A 59 -11.59 15.08 4.72
CA GLU A 59 -11.58 13.89 3.87
C GLU A 59 -11.01 12.67 4.61
N VAL A 60 -9.98 12.85 5.46
CA VAL A 60 -9.47 11.75 6.32
C VAL A 60 -10.57 11.26 7.26
N ARG A 61 -11.25 12.15 7.97
CA ARG A 61 -12.35 11.80 8.90
C ARG A 61 -13.47 11.04 8.19
N ALA A 62 -13.82 11.45 6.99
CA ALA A 62 -14.87 10.80 6.21
C ALA A 62 -14.44 9.42 5.65
N LEU A 63 -13.21 9.30 5.16
CA LEU A 63 -12.77 8.15 4.37
C LEU A 63 -12.01 7.08 5.16
N PHE A 64 -11.44 7.40 6.32
CA PHE A 64 -10.69 6.44 7.14
C PHE A 64 -11.56 5.25 7.57
N LYS A 65 -12.77 5.53 8.10
CA LYS A 65 -13.74 4.49 8.48
C LYS A 65 -14.18 3.63 7.29
N GLN A 66 -14.23 4.22 6.09
CA GLN A 66 -14.56 3.47 4.88
C GLN A 66 -13.45 2.46 4.55
N VAL A 67 -12.18 2.82 4.69
CA VAL A 67 -11.05 1.89 4.51
C VAL A 67 -11.11 0.75 5.53
N GLN A 68 -11.40 1.05 6.80
CA GLN A 68 -11.59 0.03 7.84
C GLN A 68 -12.73 -0.94 7.51
N GLY A 69 -13.84 -0.42 6.99
CA GLY A 69 -14.98 -1.25 6.58
C GLY A 69 -14.73 -2.10 5.33
N GLU A 70 -13.94 -1.62 4.38
CA GLU A 70 -13.60 -2.37 3.17
C GLU A 70 -12.66 -3.55 3.42
N VAL A 71 -11.75 -3.41 4.38
CA VAL A 71 -10.78 -4.45 4.75
C VAL A 71 -10.73 -4.60 6.29
N PRO A 72 -11.76 -5.22 6.90
CA PRO A 72 -11.85 -5.34 8.36
C PRO A 72 -10.64 -6.02 8.99
N GLY A 73 -10.12 -5.45 10.08
CA GLY A 73 -8.97 -5.97 10.83
C GLY A 73 -7.61 -5.73 10.16
N SER A 74 -7.57 -5.16 8.95
CA SER A 74 -6.31 -4.85 8.29
C SER A 74 -5.62 -3.64 8.91
N PRO A 75 -4.31 -3.71 9.18
CA PRO A 75 -3.51 -2.54 9.54
C PRO A 75 -3.59 -1.47 8.44
N ILE A 76 -3.67 -0.19 8.83
CA ILE A 76 -3.76 0.93 7.91
C ILE A 76 -2.49 1.76 8.02
N PHE A 77 -1.99 2.28 6.90
CA PHE A 77 -0.87 3.22 6.86
C PHE A 77 -1.18 4.38 5.92
N ILE A 78 -0.43 5.48 6.10
CA ILE A 78 -0.54 6.69 5.29
C ILE A 78 0.72 6.82 4.43
N MET A 79 0.54 7.17 3.16
CA MET A 79 1.67 7.41 2.25
C MET A 79 1.44 8.64 1.36
N LYS A 80 2.54 9.24 0.88
CA LYS A 80 2.46 10.37 -0.04
C LYS A 80 1.87 9.93 -1.38
N VAL A 81 1.00 10.76 -1.97
CA VAL A 81 0.64 10.60 -3.38
C VAL A 81 1.81 11.03 -4.26
N ALA A 82 2.32 10.10 -5.06
CA ALA A 82 3.17 10.41 -6.20
C ALA A 82 2.28 10.80 -7.39
N SER A 83 2.28 12.09 -7.75
CA SER A 83 1.52 12.60 -8.89
C SER A 83 2.32 12.48 -10.19
N GLN A 84 1.63 12.23 -11.31
CA GLN A 84 2.24 12.17 -12.66
C GLN A 84 3.38 11.14 -12.79
N SER A 85 3.33 10.07 -11.98
CA SER A 85 4.29 8.96 -12.04
C SER A 85 3.83 7.88 -13.01
N ARG A 86 4.79 7.20 -13.64
CA ARG A 86 4.54 5.88 -14.26
C ARG A 86 4.50 4.80 -13.20
N HIS A 87 3.64 3.79 -13.38
CA HIS A 87 3.59 2.60 -12.54
C HIS A 87 4.27 1.46 -13.29
N LEU A 88 5.53 1.20 -12.95
CA LEU A 88 6.32 0.14 -13.57
C LEU A 88 6.43 -1.05 -12.61
N GLU A 89 6.28 -2.26 -13.15
CA GLU A 89 6.48 -3.50 -12.41
C GLU A 89 7.64 -4.28 -13.03
N VAL A 90 8.42 -4.98 -12.21
CA VAL A 90 9.48 -5.88 -12.69
C VAL A 90 9.03 -7.31 -12.45
N GLN A 91 9.05 -8.13 -13.50
CA GLN A 91 8.79 -9.56 -13.36
C GLN A 91 10.03 -10.23 -12.79
N LEU A 92 9.90 -10.76 -11.57
CA LEU A 92 10.93 -11.56 -10.92
C LEU A 92 10.62 -13.07 -11.08
N LEU A 93 11.67 -13.87 -11.21
CA LEU A 93 11.65 -15.32 -11.14
C LEU A 93 12.74 -15.76 -10.15
N CYS A 94 12.40 -16.66 -9.24
CA CYS A 94 13.32 -17.19 -8.23
C CYS A 94 13.23 -18.73 -8.21
N ASP A 95 14.36 -19.40 -8.13
CA ASP A 95 14.43 -20.85 -7.90
C ASP A 95 14.60 -21.18 -6.40
N GLN A 96 14.59 -22.47 -6.05
CA GLN A 96 14.77 -22.91 -4.67
C GLN A 96 16.23 -22.92 -4.20
N TYR A 97 17.17 -22.64 -5.10
CA TYR A 97 18.62 -22.65 -4.86
C TYR A 97 19.19 -21.25 -4.64
N GLY A 98 18.33 -20.22 -4.62
CA GLY A 98 18.69 -18.83 -4.37
C GLY A 98 19.00 -18.02 -5.63
N SER A 99 18.80 -18.58 -6.83
CA SER A 99 18.95 -17.81 -8.07
C SER A 99 17.74 -16.91 -8.25
N VAL A 100 17.97 -15.62 -8.47
CA VAL A 100 16.93 -14.62 -8.76
C VAL A 100 17.23 -13.95 -10.09
N ALA A 101 16.24 -13.89 -10.96
CA ALA A 101 16.32 -13.20 -12.25
C ALA A 101 15.21 -12.15 -12.38
N ALA A 102 15.58 -10.96 -12.85
CA ALA A 102 14.65 -9.99 -13.40
C ALA A 102 14.47 -10.27 -14.89
N LEU A 103 13.24 -10.56 -15.32
CA LEU A 103 12.96 -10.93 -16.71
C LEU A 103 12.79 -9.68 -17.56
N HIS A 104 11.66 -9.00 -17.37
CA HIS A 104 11.30 -7.78 -18.07
C HIS A 104 10.47 -6.88 -17.15
N SER A 105 10.21 -5.65 -17.59
CA SER A 105 9.27 -4.74 -16.93
C SER A 105 7.92 -4.73 -17.63
N ARG A 106 6.88 -4.37 -16.89
CA ARG A 106 5.57 -3.99 -17.44
C ARG A 106 5.25 -2.54 -17.09
N ASP A 107 4.67 -1.81 -18.01
CA ASP A 107 4.04 -0.52 -17.75
C ASP A 107 2.55 -0.72 -17.44
N CYS A 108 2.17 -0.49 -16.19
CA CYS A 108 0.80 -0.57 -15.71
C CYS A 108 0.23 0.84 -15.40
N SER A 109 0.77 1.91 -16.00
CA SER A 109 0.40 3.30 -15.71
C SER A 109 -1.05 3.63 -16.03
N ILE A 110 -1.64 2.94 -17.01
CA ILE A 110 -3.03 3.18 -17.41
C ILE A 110 -3.96 2.49 -16.41
N GLN A 111 -4.42 3.29 -15.44
CA GLN A 111 -5.27 2.83 -14.36
C GLN A 111 -6.53 3.67 -14.26
N ARG A 112 -7.63 3.04 -13.85
CA ARG A 112 -8.86 3.73 -13.48
C ARG A 112 -9.24 3.31 -12.07
N ARG A 113 -9.41 4.30 -11.18
CA ARG A 113 -9.77 4.06 -9.76
C ARG A 113 -8.86 3.03 -9.07
N HIS A 114 -7.55 3.15 -9.29
CA HIS A 114 -6.51 2.27 -8.73
C HIS A 114 -6.59 0.80 -9.16
N GLN A 115 -7.23 0.53 -10.30
CA GLN A 115 -7.22 -0.77 -10.97
C GLN A 115 -6.52 -0.62 -12.32
N LYS A 116 -5.64 -1.57 -12.65
CA LYS A 116 -4.96 -1.64 -13.95
C LYS A 116 -5.97 -1.91 -15.06
N ILE A 117 -5.89 -1.16 -16.14
CA ILE A 117 -6.79 -1.28 -17.29
C ILE A 117 -6.03 -1.76 -18.53
N ILE A 118 -4.84 -1.21 -18.76
CA ILE A 118 -3.94 -1.60 -19.85
C ILE A 118 -2.57 -1.85 -19.23
N GLU A 119 -1.91 -2.91 -19.70
CA GLU A 119 -0.56 -3.31 -19.32
C GLU A 119 0.24 -3.51 -20.61
N GLU A 120 1.44 -2.92 -20.69
CA GLU A 120 2.38 -3.02 -21.82
C GLU A 120 3.72 -3.62 -21.37
#